data_AF-A0A109KL05-F1
#
_entry.id   AF-A0A109KL05-F1
#
_cell.length_a   1.000
_cell.length_b   1.000
_cell.length_c   1.000
_cell.angle_alpha   90.00
_cell.angle_beta   90.00
_cell.angle_gamma   90.00
#
_symmetry.space_group_name_H-M   'P 1'
#
loop_
_entity.id
_entity.type
_entity.pdbx_description
1 polymer ?
#
loop_
_entity_poly.entity_id
_entity_poly.type
_entity_poly.pdbx_seq_one_letter_code
_entity_poly.pdbx_strand_id
1 'polypeptide(L)'
;MHYEQISSLEEFLSQVEKRLLDPEQRVSVSFPATATAPWDADALAHANTSILKSVSGSANVYAIFTGECGEAERSLRYFGKTTRKLARQRIRNHLFRKSEQTGSKLAEVLAHTTGGGTVEIAWIEVHPESLRNYLEEELIIRHPEADWNRENGRKTNTSSEALGLALEDTAT
;
A
#
# COMPACT_ATOMS: atom_id res chain seq x y z
N MET A 1 8.86 7.09 -29.50
CA MET A 1 7.53 7.12 -28.87
C MET A 1 7.29 8.53 -28.42
N HIS A 2 6.27 9.21 -28.94
CA HIS A 2 5.81 10.49 -28.40
C HIS A 2 4.70 10.19 -27.39
N TYR A 3 4.91 10.56 -26.13
CA TYR A 3 3.87 10.58 -25.13
C TYR A 3 3.27 11.97 -25.17
N GLU A 4 2.10 12.14 -25.80
CA GLU A 4 1.52 13.46 -26.13
C GLU A 4 1.16 14.33 -24.91
N GLN A 5 1.34 13.84 -23.68
CA GLN A 5 0.92 14.50 -22.45
C GLN A 5 1.95 14.44 -21.31
N ILE A 6 3.17 13.98 -21.59
CA ILE A 6 4.22 13.81 -20.58
C ILE A 6 5.52 14.38 -21.13
N SER A 7 6.04 15.43 -20.49
CA SER A 7 7.31 16.05 -20.90
C SER A 7 8.52 15.24 -20.40
N SER A 8 8.36 14.47 -19.30
CA SER A 8 9.39 13.60 -18.73
C SER A 8 8.80 12.49 -17.84
N LEU A 9 9.57 11.41 -17.61
CA LEU A 9 9.18 10.34 -16.66
C LEU A 9 8.97 10.87 -15.23
N GLU A 10 9.70 11.91 -14.85
CA GLU A 10 9.63 12.60 -13.57
C GLU A 10 8.28 13.32 -13.38
N GLU A 11 7.83 14.01 -14.42
CA GLU A 11 6.50 14.64 -14.42
C GLU A 11 5.40 13.58 -14.31
N PHE A 12 5.54 12.47 -15.05
CA PHE A 12 4.59 11.38 -14.98
C PHE A 12 4.52 10.73 -13.60
N LEU A 13 5.67 10.47 -12.99
CA LEU A 13 5.78 9.97 -11.63
C LEU A 13 5.07 10.91 -10.65
N SER A 14 5.32 12.21 -10.74
CA SER A 14 4.67 13.23 -9.89
C SER A 14 3.13 13.25 -10.07
N GLN A 15 2.64 13.05 -11.29
CA GLN A 15 1.19 12.94 -11.55
C GLN A 15 0.59 11.67 -10.94
N VAL A 16 1.28 10.54 -11.06
CA VAL A 16 0.86 9.25 -10.47
C VAL A 16 0.85 9.34 -8.94
N GLU A 17 1.92 9.88 -8.36
CA GLU A 17 2.09 10.13 -6.92
C GLU A 17 0.92 10.97 -6.39
N LYS A 18 0.68 12.13 -7.00
CA LYS A 18 -0.41 13.03 -6.62
C LYS A 18 -1.77 12.31 -6.59
N ARG A 19 -2.06 11.49 -7.61
CA ARG A 19 -3.34 10.77 -7.71
C ARG A 19 -3.45 9.63 -6.69
N LEU A 20 -2.37 8.92 -6.41
CA LEU A 20 -2.38 7.83 -5.42
C LEU A 20 -2.50 8.35 -3.99
N LEU A 21 -1.93 9.52 -3.70
CA LEU A 21 -1.91 10.10 -2.36
C LEU A 21 -3.09 11.00 -2.05
N ASP A 22 -3.87 11.39 -3.07
CA ASP A 22 -5.09 12.18 -2.92
C ASP A 22 -6.10 11.47 -1.99
N PRO A 23 -6.45 12.07 -0.84
CA PRO A 23 -7.46 11.53 0.07
C PRO A 23 -8.82 11.26 -0.58
N GLU A 24 -9.20 12.03 -1.60
CA GLU A 24 -10.49 11.86 -2.29
C GLU A 24 -10.53 10.58 -3.16
N GLN A 25 -9.37 10.02 -3.50
CA GLN A 25 -9.26 8.77 -4.28
C GLN A 25 -9.24 7.52 -3.38
N ARG A 26 -9.19 7.70 -2.06
CA ARG A 26 -9.08 6.59 -1.12
C ARG A 26 -10.43 5.94 -0.90
N VAL A 27 -10.41 4.61 -0.86
CA VAL A 27 -11.60 3.79 -0.60
C VAL A 27 -11.38 2.97 0.66
N SER A 28 -12.24 3.16 1.65
CA SER A 28 -12.21 2.41 2.90
C SER A 28 -12.56 0.94 2.68
N VAL A 29 -11.76 0.06 3.25
CA VAL A 29 -11.95 -1.38 3.22
C VAL A 29 -12.68 -1.81 4.49
N SER A 30 -13.74 -2.60 4.35
CA SER A 30 -14.56 -3.06 5.46
C SER A 30 -13.95 -4.30 6.13
N PHE A 31 -13.83 -4.26 7.46
CA PHE A 31 -13.41 -5.40 8.29
C PHE A 31 -14.45 -5.64 9.40
N PRO A 32 -15.60 -6.27 9.09
CA PRO A 32 -16.63 -6.55 10.08
C PRO A 32 -16.08 -7.44 11.20
N ALA A 33 -16.42 -7.13 12.45
CA ALA A 33 -15.97 -7.91 13.62
C ALA A 33 -16.34 -9.40 13.52
N THR A 34 -17.49 -9.71 12.88
CA THR A 34 -17.95 -11.08 12.63
C THR A 34 -17.07 -11.87 11.67
N ALA A 35 -16.21 -11.20 10.89
CA ALA A 35 -15.31 -11.80 9.91
C ALA A 35 -13.82 -11.63 10.24
N THR A 36 -13.48 -10.90 11.31
CA THR A 36 -12.10 -10.76 11.82
C THR A 36 -11.83 -11.61 13.07
N ALA A 37 -12.87 -12.08 13.76
CA ALA A 37 -12.76 -12.95 14.93
C ALA A 37 -13.79 -14.11 14.89
N PRO A 38 -13.47 -15.26 14.27
CA PRO A 38 -12.19 -15.61 13.60
C PRO A 38 -12.05 -14.97 12.21
N TRP A 39 -10.82 -14.97 11.68
CA TRP A 39 -10.53 -14.43 10.35
C TRP A 39 -11.15 -15.26 9.24
N ASP A 40 -12.19 -14.72 8.60
CA ASP A 40 -12.87 -15.32 7.46
C ASP A 40 -12.58 -14.51 6.18
N ALA A 41 -11.60 -15.01 5.42
CA ALA A 41 -11.14 -14.36 4.19
C ALA A 41 -12.23 -14.26 3.12
N ASP A 42 -13.16 -15.21 3.07
CA ASP A 42 -14.21 -15.23 2.04
C ASP A 42 -15.35 -14.29 2.41
N ALA A 43 -15.73 -14.22 3.70
CA ALA A 43 -16.67 -13.22 4.19
C ALA A 43 -16.13 -11.79 4.03
N LEU A 44 -14.85 -11.55 4.33
CA LEU A 44 -14.20 -10.26 4.10
C LEU A 44 -14.16 -9.89 2.61
N ALA A 45 -13.81 -10.83 1.74
CA ALA A 45 -13.84 -10.60 0.30
C ALA A 45 -15.27 -10.31 -0.21
N HIS A 46 -16.28 -10.97 0.37
CA HIS A 46 -17.68 -10.72 0.03
C HIS A 46 -18.13 -9.32 0.45
N ALA A 47 -17.82 -8.91 1.68
CA ALA A 47 -18.11 -7.57 2.19
C ALA A 47 -17.48 -6.46 1.33
N ASN A 48 -16.34 -6.74 0.71
CA ASN A 48 -15.59 -5.81 -0.14
C ASN A 48 -15.73 -6.09 -1.64
N THR A 49 -16.80 -6.76 -2.07
CA THR A 49 -17.00 -7.15 -3.47
C THR A 49 -16.99 -5.96 -4.43
N SER A 50 -17.56 -4.81 -4.05
CA SER A 50 -17.57 -3.60 -4.87
C SER A 50 -16.14 -3.11 -5.17
N ILE A 51 -15.31 -3.02 -4.14
CA ILE A 51 -13.89 -2.64 -4.23
C ILE A 51 -13.12 -3.65 -5.09
N LEU A 52 -13.31 -4.94 -4.83
CA LEU A 52 -12.64 -6.00 -5.60
C LEU A 52 -13.04 -6.02 -7.07
N LYS A 53 -14.26 -5.59 -7.40
CA LYS A 53 -14.72 -5.39 -8.78
C LYS A 53 -14.11 -4.13 -9.38
N SER A 54 -14.07 -3.02 -8.64
CA SER A 54 -13.57 -1.74 -9.15
C SER A 54 -12.08 -1.74 -9.45
N VAL A 55 -11.27 -2.56 -8.76
CA VAL A 55 -9.83 -2.74 -9.03
C VAL A 55 -9.56 -3.71 -10.19
N SER A 56 -10.54 -4.55 -10.57
CA SER A 56 -10.33 -5.62 -11.53
C SER A 56 -10.11 -5.05 -12.93
N GLY A 57 -8.92 -5.25 -13.49
CA GLY A 57 -8.57 -4.75 -14.82
C GLY A 57 -8.29 -3.25 -14.88
N SER A 58 -8.33 -2.52 -13.76
CA SER A 58 -8.18 -1.05 -13.70
C SER A 58 -7.02 -0.59 -12.81
N ALA A 59 -6.40 -1.51 -12.06
CA ALA A 59 -5.26 -1.19 -11.20
C ALA A 59 -3.99 -1.90 -11.69
N ASN A 60 -2.89 -1.18 -11.79
CA ASN A 60 -1.56 -1.77 -11.93
C ASN A 60 -0.49 -1.10 -11.03
N VAL A 61 -0.85 0.01 -10.38
CA VAL A 61 -0.17 0.59 -9.21
C VAL A 61 -1.22 0.95 -8.15
N TYR A 62 -0.92 0.70 -6.88
CA TYR A 62 -1.84 0.97 -5.77
C TYR A 62 -1.08 1.33 -4.49
N ALA A 63 -1.80 1.96 -3.57
CA ALA A 63 -1.32 2.31 -2.23
C ALA A 63 -2.26 1.74 -1.15
N ILE A 64 -1.70 1.41 0.01
CA ILE A 64 -2.43 1.03 1.21
C ILE A 64 -2.14 2.06 2.31
N PHE A 65 -3.20 2.51 2.95
CA PHE A 65 -3.14 3.44 4.07
C PHE A 65 -3.80 2.80 5.29
N THR A 66 -3.33 3.16 6.47
CA THR A 66 -3.96 2.78 7.72
C THR A 66 -4.19 3.98 8.59
N GLY A 67 -5.18 3.91 9.47
CA GLY A 67 -5.26 4.86 10.56
C GLY A 67 -5.82 4.23 11.82
N GLU A 68 -5.51 4.88 12.93
CA GLU A 68 -5.87 4.44 14.25
C GLU A 68 -7.38 4.57 14.49
N CYS A 69 -7.86 3.84 15.50
CA CYS A 69 -9.26 3.87 15.89
C CYS A 69 -9.68 5.29 16.31
N GLY A 70 -10.67 5.85 15.62
CA GLY A 70 -11.20 7.19 15.93
C GLY A 70 -10.39 8.36 15.34
N GLU A 71 -9.28 8.09 14.65
CA GLU A 71 -8.51 9.13 13.97
C GLU A 71 -8.99 9.33 12.53
N ALA A 72 -9.01 10.59 12.11
CA ALA A 72 -9.32 10.98 10.73
C ALA A 72 -8.10 10.83 9.80
N GLU A 73 -6.89 10.96 10.36
CA GLU A 73 -5.67 10.85 9.57
C GLU A 73 -5.36 9.39 9.21
N ARG A 74 -4.69 9.25 8.07
CA ARG A 74 -4.35 7.96 7.47
C ARG A 74 -2.92 8.02 6.98
N SER A 75 -2.07 7.20 7.57
CA SER A 75 -0.67 7.07 7.20
C SER A 75 -0.54 6.16 5.99
N LEU A 76 0.27 6.57 5.02
CA LEU A 76 0.72 5.71 3.94
C LEU A 76 1.55 4.56 4.53
N ARG A 77 1.25 3.33 4.14
CA ARG A 77 1.98 2.14 4.60
C ARG A 77 2.68 1.40 3.49
N TYR A 78 2.06 1.33 2.31
CA TYR A 78 2.55 0.47 1.24
C TYR A 78 2.26 1.04 -0.14
N PHE A 79 3.23 0.98 -1.03
CA PHE A 79 3.02 0.99 -2.48
C PHE A 79 3.20 -0.41 -3.05
N GLY A 80 2.32 -0.76 -4.00
CA GLY A 80 2.38 -2.04 -4.68
C GLY A 80 2.09 -1.92 -6.17
N LYS A 81 2.66 -2.84 -6.93
CA LYS A 81 2.36 -3.05 -8.35
C LYS A 81 1.76 -4.42 -8.63
N THR A 82 1.04 -4.51 -9.74
CA THR A 82 0.49 -5.77 -10.25
C THR A 82 0.27 -5.67 -11.75
N THR A 83 0.10 -6.81 -12.42
CA THR A 83 -0.52 -6.76 -13.73
C THR A 83 -2.02 -6.47 -13.60
N ARG A 84 -2.61 -5.77 -14.57
CA ARG A 84 -4.05 -5.42 -14.59
C ARG A 84 -4.93 -6.65 -14.46
N LYS A 85 -4.56 -7.73 -15.16
CA LYS A 85 -5.26 -9.02 -15.12
C LYS A 85 -5.31 -9.64 -13.72
N LEU A 86 -4.29 -9.38 -12.89
CA LEU A 86 -4.16 -9.95 -11.56
C LEU A 86 -4.50 -8.97 -10.43
N ALA A 87 -4.94 -7.75 -10.75
CA ALA A 87 -5.20 -6.68 -9.78
C ALA A 87 -6.10 -7.10 -8.62
N ARG A 88 -7.29 -7.62 -8.94
CA ARG A 88 -8.23 -8.13 -7.94
C ARG A 88 -7.62 -9.20 -7.06
N GLN A 89 -6.87 -10.13 -7.66
CA GLN A 89 -6.22 -11.22 -6.92
C GLN A 89 -5.14 -10.67 -5.98
N ARG A 90 -4.35 -9.69 -6.44
CA ARG A 90 -3.28 -9.08 -5.65
C ARG A 90 -3.83 -8.31 -4.46
N ILE A 91 -4.84 -7.46 -4.67
CA ILE A 91 -5.50 -6.71 -3.59
C ILE A 91 -6.15 -7.68 -2.59
N ARG A 92 -6.87 -8.71 -3.06
CA ARG A 92 -7.42 -9.75 -2.18
C ARG A 92 -6.33 -10.44 -1.36
N ASN A 93 -5.17 -10.68 -1.96
CA ASN A 93 -4.07 -11.37 -1.27
C ASN A 93 -3.45 -10.52 -0.15
N HIS A 94 -3.33 -9.21 -0.37
CA HIS A 94 -2.82 -8.31 0.65
C HIS A 94 -3.81 -8.07 1.78
N LEU A 95 -5.10 -7.97 1.45
CA LEU A 95 -6.10 -7.55 2.44
C LEU A 95 -6.75 -8.71 3.18
N PHE A 96 -6.98 -9.86 2.53
CA PHE A 96 -7.88 -10.89 3.07
C PHE A 96 -7.30 -12.30 3.11
N ARG A 97 -6.48 -12.69 2.11
CA ARG A 97 -6.10 -14.10 1.91
C ARG A 97 -4.61 -14.28 1.70
N LYS A 98 -3.98 -15.12 2.51
CA LYS A 98 -2.55 -15.41 2.34
C LYS A 98 -2.32 -16.07 0.98
N SER A 99 -1.40 -15.52 0.17
CA SER A 99 -0.84 -16.25 -0.96
C SER A 99 0.38 -17.03 -0.50
N GLU A 100 0.59 -18.22 -1.05
CA GLU A 100 1.86 -18.96 -0.89
C GLU A 100 3.03 -18.24 -1.57
N GLN A 101 2.74 -17.31 -2.51
CA GLN A 101 3.74 -16.44 -3.12
C GLN A 101 4.21 -15.33 -2.17
N THR A 102 5.48 -15.00 -2.27
CA THR A 102 6.20 -14.03 -1.42
C THR A 102 5.66 -12.60 -1.57
N GLY A 103 5.67 -11.87 -0.46
CA GLY A 103 5.45 -10.41 -0.43
C GLY A 103 4.03 -9.94 -0.13
N SER A 104 3.14 -10.78 0.43
CA SER A 104 1.84 -10.30 0.92
C SER A 104 1.97 -9.42 2.19
N LYS A 105 1.05 -8.45 2.36
CA LYS A 105 0.91 -7.56 3.53
C LYS A 105 -0.21 -7.95 4.50
N LEU A 106 -0.68 -9.19 4.37
CA LEU A 106 -1.80 -9.68 5.16
C LEU A 106 -1.51 -9.72 6.66
N ALA A 107 -0.27 -10.01 7.06
CA ALA A 107 0.08 -10.08 8.47
C ALA A 107 -0.05 -8.70 9.13
N GLU A 108 0.45 -7.67 8.44
CA GLU A 108 0.38 -6.28 8.85
C GLU A 108 -1.08 -5.76 8.86
N VAL A 109 -1.86 -6.08 7.83
CA VAL A 109 -3.31 -5.76 7.79
C VAL A 109 -4.08 -6.44 8.92
N LEU A 110 -3.81 -7.72 9.18
CA LEU A 110 -4.47 -8.45 10.26
C LEU A 110 -4.12 -7.83 11.62
N ALA A 111 -2.84 -7.55 11.88
CA ALA A 111 -2.41 -6.92 13.13
C ALA A 111 -3.10 -5.55 13.33
N HIS A 112 -3.16 -4.72 12.29
CA HIS A 112 -3.78 -3.39 12.37
C HIS A 112 -5.30 -3.47 12.62
N THR A 113 -6.00 -4.30 11.84
CA THR A 113 -7.47 -4.38 11.88
C THR A 113 -8.00 -5.08 13.13
N THR A 114 -7.28 -6.09 13.63
CA THR A 114 -7.63 -6.73 14.92
C THR A 114 -7.42 -5.80 16.12
N GLY A 115 -6.55 -4.79 15.99
CA GLY A 115 -6.41 -3.68 16.94
C GLY A 115 -7.52 -2.62 16.84
N GLY A 116 -8.51 -2.79 15.95
CA GLY A 116 -9.58 -1.82 15.72
C GLY A 116 -9.22 -0.68 14.77
N GLY A 117 -8.04 -0.76 14.15
CA GLY A 117 -7.61 0.19 13.13
C GLY A 117 -8.35 0.05 11.81
N THR A 118 -8.28 1.08 10.99
CA THR A 118 -8.92 1.15 9.67
C THR A 118 -7.89 1.00 8.55
N VAL A 119 -8.36 0.57 7.38
CA VAL A 119 -7.53 0.44 6.17
C VAL A 119 -8.25 1.08 4.99
N GLU A 120 -7.49 1.83 4.20
CA GLU A 120 -7.94 2.41 2.95
C GLU A 120 -6.98 2.03 1.83
N ILE A 121 -7.48 1.99 0.60
CA ILE A 121 -6.64 1.77 -0.58
C ILE A 121 -6.94 2.82 -1.65
N ALA A 122 -5.92 3.15 -2.44
CA ALA A 122 -6.06 3.91 -3.68
C ALA A 122 -5.37 3.16 -4.81
N TRP A 123 -5.83 3.33 -6.05
CA TRP A 123 -5.23 2.66 -7.20
C TRP A 123 -5.35 3.48 -8.47
N ILE A 124 -4.48 3.19 -9.43
CA ILE A 124 -4.45 3.84 -10.73
C ILE A 124 -4.11 2.85 -11.83
N GLU A 125 -4.61 3.15 -13.02
CA GLU A 125 -4.16 2.54 -14.27
C GLU A 125 -3.05 3.40 -14.89
N VAL A 126 -1.89 2.79 -15.06
CA VAL A 126 -0.73 3.37 -15.76
C VAL A 126 -0.61 2.74 -17.15
N HIS A 127 -0.33 3.56 -18.16
CA HIS A 127 -0.02 3.10 -19.51
C HIS A 127 1.30 3.72 -20.02
N PRO A 128 2.20 2.93 -20.63
CA PRO A 128 2.17 1.48 -20.79
C PRO A 128 2.39 0.74 -19.47
N GLU A 129 1.80 -0.45 -19.33
CA GLU A 129 1.84 -1.25 -18.10
C GLU A 129 3.27 -1.64 -17.68
N SER A 130 4.24 -1.59 -18.59
CA SER A 130 5.67 -1.80 -18.30
C SER A 130 6.26 -0.76 -17.33
N LEU A 131 5.70 0.46 -17.28
CA LEU A 131 6.18 1.53 -16.40
C LEU A 131 5.85 1.30 -14.92
N ARG A 132 4.94 0.38 -14.59
CA ARG A 132 4.53 0.12 -13.20
C ARG A 132 5.71 -0.25 -12.27
N ASN A 133 6.75 -0.89 -12.82
CA ASN A 133 7.94 -1.27 -12.05
C ASN A 133 8.71 -0.03 -11.61
N TYR A 134 9.06 0.81 -12.60
CA TYR A 134 9.76 2.07 -12.37
C TYR A 134 8.99 2.98 -11.40
N LEU A 135 7.68 3.14 -11.62
CA LEU A 135 6.85 3.97 -10.75
C LEU A 135 6.81 3.46 -9.31
N GLU A 136 6.63 2.15 -9.09
CA GLU A 136 6.64 1.59 -7.74
C GLU A 136 7.99 1.84 -7.05
N GLU A 137 9.10 1.57 -7.73
CA GLU A 137 10.45 1.73 -7.17
C GLU A 137 10.71 3.18 -6.76
N GLU A 138 10.40 4.14 -7.62
CA GLU A 138 10.61 5.57 -7.32
C GLU A 138 9.66 6.09 -6.24
N LEU A 139 8.38 5.65 -6.23
CA LEU A 139 7.45 6.00 -5.15
C LEU A 139 7.94 5.49 -3.79
N ILE A 140 8.46 4.25 -3.74
CA ILE A 140 9.04 3.69 -2.51
C ILE A 140 10.24 4.53 -2.04
N ILE A 141 11.10 4.97 -2.97
CA ILE A 141 12.26 5.80 -2.66
C ILE A 141 11.85 7.16 -2.08
N ARG A 142 10.81 7.79 -2.64
CA ARG A 142 10.29 9.11 -2.19
C ARG A 142 9.59 9.07 -0.84
N HIS A 143 8.99 7.93 -0.50
CA HIS A 143 8.15 7.78 0.67
C HIS A 143 8.74 6.74 1.63
N PRO A 144 9.86 7.06 2.33
CA PRO A 144 10.45 6.16 3.31
C PRO A 144 9.50 5.82 4.47
N GLU A 145 8.48 6.64 4.71
CA GLU A 145 7.41 6.39 5.69
C GLU A 145 6.50 5.22 5.33
N ALA A 146 6.48 4.76 4.07
CA ALA A 146 5.78 3.56 3.63
C ALA A 146 6.51 2.30 4.13
N ASP A 147 6.41 2.06 5.43
CA ASP A 147 7.19 1.07 6.20
C ASP A 147 6.86 -0.39 5.88
N TRP A 148 5.73 -0.67 5.23
CA TRP A 148 5.42 -2.01 4.76
C TRP A 148 6.18 -2.36 3.48
N ASN A 149 6.76 -1.41 2.76
CA ASN A 149 7.72 -1.74 1.69
C ASN A 149 9.03 -2.21 2.33
N ARG A 150 9.52 -3.38 1.90
CA ARG A 150 10.71 -4.04 2.50
C ARG A 150 11.95 -3.16 2.42
N GLU A 151 12.06 -2.42 1.33
CA GLU A 151 13.13 -1.47 1.03
C GLU A 151 13.18 -0.33 2.05
N ASN A 152 12.04 0.03 2.64
CA ASN A 152 11.91 1.06 3.67
C ASN A 152 12.05 0.49 5.09
N GLY A 153 11.51 -0.71 5.35
CA GLY A 153 11.62 -1.37 6.65
C GLY A 153 13.06 -1.68 7.11
N ARG A 154 14.05 -1.65 6.21
CA ARG A 154 15.48 -1.76 6.58
C ARG A 154 16.07 -0.44 7.08
N LYS A 155 15.59 0.72 6.60
CA LYS A 155 16.15 2.04 6.93
C LYS A 155 15.78 2.47 8.35
N THR A 156 14.58 2.11 8.82
CA THR A 156 14.10 2.44 10.17
C THR A 156 14.91 1.77 11.28
N ASN A 157 15.41 0.55 11.04
CA ASN A 157 16.28 -0.13 11.99
C ASN A 157 17.68 0.49 12.04
N THR A 158 18.25 0.89 10.90
CA THR A 158 19.57 1.54 10.87
C THR A 158 19.55 2.92 11.52
N SER A 159 18.46 3.69 11.38
CA SER A 159 18.32 4.97 12.07
C SER A 159 18.18 4.84 13.59
N SER A 160 17.52 3.77 14.09
CA SER A 160 17.42 3.52 15.53
C SER A 160 18.74 3.04 16.14
N GLU A 161 19.52 2.23 15.41
CA GLU A 161 20.87 1.81 15.84
C GLU A 161 21.87 2.97 15.81
N ALA A 162 21.81 3.84 14.79
CA ALA A 162 22.65 5.03 14.71
C ALA A 162 22.35 6.07 15.80
N LEU A 163 21.08 6.21 16.21
CA LEU A 163 20.70 7.10 17.32
C LEU A 163 21.13 6.55 18.68
N GLY A 164 21.12 5.22 18.86
CA GLY A 164 21.60 4.55 20.07
C GLY A 164 23.10 4.73 20.28
N LEU A 165 23.90 4.59 19.21
CA LEU A 165 25.36 4.78 19.26
C LEU A 165 25.76 6.25 19.52
N ALA A 166 25.01 7.22 19.00
CA ALA A 166 25.31 8.64 19.20
C ALA A 166 25.06 9.14 20.64
N LEU A 167 24.20 8.45 21.41
CA LEU A 167 23.93 8.78 22.81
C LEU A 167 24.95 8.15 23.77
N GLU A 168 25.65 7.09 23.37
CA GLU A 168 26.71 6.47 24.17
C GLU A 168 28.04 7.24 24.07
N ASP A 169 28.32 7.90 22.95
CA ASP A 169 29.56 8.68 22.73
C ASP A 169 29.54 10.10 23.33
N THR A 170 28.42 10.56 23.88
CA THR A 170 28.31 11.88 24.55
C THR A 170 28.33 11.80 26.08
N ALA A 171 28.45 10.59 26.62
CA ALA A 171 28.58 10.32 28.05
C ALA A 171 29.99 9.84 28.39
N THR A 172 31.02 10.66 28.17
CA THR A 172 32.32 10.53 28.88
C THR A 172 33.02 11.88 29.00
#